data_AF-A0ABD1KVP7-F1
#
_entry.id   AF-A0ABD1KVP7-F1
#
_cell.length_a   1.000
_cell.length_b   1.000
_cell.length_c   1.000
_cell.angle_alpha   90.00
_cell.angle_beta   90.00
_cell.angle_gamma   90.00
#
_symmetry.space_group_name_H-M   'P 1'
#
loop_
_entity.id
_entity.type
_entity.pdbx_description
1 polymer ?
#
loop_
_entity_poly.entity_id
_entity_poly.type
_entity_poly.pdbx_seq_one_letter_code
_entity_poly.pdbx_strand_id
1 'polypeptide(L)'
;MIQSIQLLGAYDLIKTHRSSVRQINIEEMLTYCLGPFPQALANVDGSLAKTNKAKLMHVLQEEFHPSTTVKDIPNGSVWIWDAMALVQQLKPQPTFGQYADHVLRTLVHSAKETNSTELHFVCDTYTNLSVKNAERSRRAEQGYQRIKIYGDEQKTPKQWKKFLACGENKNNLLEYFFQRWAISAENIIGNNTIITTHGSKCHAMQVNERGLVITEIKDLESTHEEADTQIVLHAAYAAKSCSDLVIRSPDTNVFVLTLAFCKQIDSHLYFHTGKERDTHITDISRLHTHLGEAKCDALVGLHAFSGCDTVSALHNVGKAKAYKKFSSKTEYTSVFQDLGTHFTPSAELCEALEAFTCDLYEQTDSQDVNIARANLFKSGKCSERDLPPNKDSLYKHIHRASYQAAVHRRSLECRPDFPPPVNHGWKMVGGVYEVDWMTLPPAPEAILELVHCSCKKTHCVKGRCTCKLHDLPCTNLCQCSSCETRSSGRD
;
A
#
# COMPACT_ATOMS: atom_id res chain seq x y z
N MET A 1 16.68 4.77 -17.14
CA MET A 1 16.13 4.33 -18.43
C MET A 1 16.47 2.86 -18.58
N ILE A 2 15.61 1.98 -18.05
CA ILE A 2 15.88 0.55 -17.85
C ILE A 2 14.90 -0.21 -18.76
N GLN A 3 15.43 -0.83 -19.82
CA GLN A 3 14.63 -1.45 -20.87
C GLN A 3 14.20 -2.87 -20.50
N SER A 4 12.92 -3.13 -20.74
CA SER A 4 12.24 -4.42 -20.67
C SER A 4 12.90 -5.50 -21.52
N ILE A 5 12.54 -6.75 -21.26
CA ILE A 5 12.68 -7.82 -22.25
C ILE A 5 11.85 -7.37 -23.46
N GLN A 6 12.52 -6.93 -24.53
CA GLN A 6 11.87 -6.57 -25.78
C GLN A 6 11.69 -7.84 -26.59
N LEU A 7 10.45 -8.28 -26.80
CA LEU A 7 10.09 -9.37 -27.72
C LEU A 7 10.13 -8.92 -29.19
N LEU A 8 10.89 -7.85 -29.50
CA LEU A 8 11.03 -7.32 -30.85
C LEU A 8 11.46 -8.42 -31.83
N GLY A 9 12.20 -9.44 -31.37
CA GLY A 9 12.59 -10.59 -32.20
C GLY A 9 11.48 -11.48 -32.62
N ALA A 10 10.65 -11.91 -31.67
CA ALA A 10 9.45 -12.66 -31.98
C ALA A 10 8.58 -11.84 -32.94
N TYR A 11 8.34 -10.56 -32.65
CA TYR A 11 7.52 -9.68 -33.50
C TYR A 11 8.09 -9.45 -34.91
N ASP A 12 9.40 -9.22 -35.04
CA ASP A 12 10.05 -9.01 -36.34
C ASP A 12 10.14 -10.32 -37.14
N LEU A 13 10.40 -11.48 -36.50
CA LEU A 13 10.30 -12.82 -37.13
C LEU A 13 8.88 -13.08 -37.64
N ILE A 14 7.84 -12.69 -36.88
CA ILE A 14 6.43 -12.82 -37.28
C ILE A 14 6.11 -11.94 -38.49
N LYS A 15 6.68 -10.73 -38.58
CA LYS A 15 6.49 -9.83 -39.74
C LYS A 15 7.29 -10.26 -40.97
N THR A 16 8.48 -10.83 -40.81
CA THR A 16 9.40 -11.13 -41.92
C THR A 16 9.40 -12.58 -42.40
N HIS A 17 8.94 -13.55 -41.60
CA HIS A 17 8.98 -14.97 -41.96
C HIS A 17 7.62 -15.66 -41.87
N ARG A 18 6.84 -15.55 -42.95
CA ARG A 18 5.88 -16.60 -43.34
C ARG A 18 6.61 -17.76 -44.04
N SER A 19 7.55 -18.43 -43.39
CA SER A 19 8.11 -19.69 -43.92
C SER A 19 9.07 -20.39 -42.96
N SER A 20 8.72 -21.64 -42.65
CA SER A 20 9.58 -22.82 -42.38
C SER A 20 10.31 -23.03 -41.04
N VAL A 21 10.08 -22.27 -39.96
CA VAL A 21 10.66 -22.62 -38.64
C VAL A 21 9.59 -22.52 -37.55
N ARG A 22 9.12 -23.68 -37.06
CA ARG A 22 8.17 -23.96 -35.95
C ARG A 22 6.98 -23.00 -35.81
N GLN A 23 5.75 -23.51 -35.97
CA GLN A 23 4.51 -22.80 -35.61
C GLN A 23 4.50 -22.48 -34.10
N ILE A 24 5.04 -21.33 -33.71
CA ILE A 24 4.95 -20.84 -32.34
C ILE A 24 3.57 -20.22 -32.15
N ASN A 25 2.76 -20.84 -31.31
CA ASN A 25 1.48 -20.28 -30.91
C ASN A 25 1.73 -19.12 -29.93
N ILE A 26 1.73 -17.89 -30.44
CA ILE A 26 1.95 -16.67 -29.65
C ILE A 26 0.87 -16.50 -28.58
N GLU A 27 -0.36 -16.91 -28.87
CA GLU A 27 -1.48 -16.82 -27.92
C GLU A 27 -1.22 -17.75 -26.74
N GLU A 28 -0.74 -18.97 -27.01
CA GLU A 28 -0.30 -19.91 -25.99
C GLU A 28 0.91 -19.38 -25.20
N MET A 29 1.93 -18.84 -25.87
CA MET A 29 3.09 -18.22 -25.20
C MET A 29 2.66 -17.12 -24.22
N LEU A 30 1.73 -16.26 -24.64
CA LEU A 30 1.31 -15.11 -23.85
C LEU A 30 0.38 -15.49 -22.69
N THR A 31 -0.01 -16.75 -22.56
CA THR A 31 -0.60 -17.26 -21.31
C THR A 31 0.43 -17.38 -20.18
N TYR A 32 1.73 -17.43 -20.50
CA TYR A 32 2.82 -17.48 -19.53
C TYR A 32 3.41 -16.10 -19.25
N CYS A 33 4.10 -16.00 -18.12
CA CYS A 33 5.05 -14.93 -17.87
C CYS A 33 6.34 -15.20 -18.67
N LEU A 34 6.99 -14.16 -19.18
CA LEU A 34 8.17 -14.29 -20.04
C LEU A 34 9.49 -14.22 -19.26
N GLY A 35 9.39 -14.24 -17.94
CA GLY A 35 10.51 -14.28 -17.01
C GLY A 35 10.08 -14.85 -15.66
N PRO A 36 10.99 -14.83 -14.67
CA PRO A 36 10.75 -15.40 -13.34
C PRO A 36 9.69 -14.64 -12.53
N PHE A 37 9.34 -13.42 -12.93
CA PHE A 37 8.33 -12.59 -12.28
C PHE A 37 7.40 -11.94 -13.31
N PRO A 38 6.10 -11.77 -12.99
CA PRO A 38 5.15 -11.09 -13.87
C PRO A 38 5.49 -9.59 -13.94
N GLN A 39 6.14 -9.12 -15.01
CA GLN A 39 6.61 -7.72 -15.10
C GLN A 39 5.50 -6.67 -15.09
N ALA A 40 4.24 -7.08 -15.31
CA ALA A 40 3.06 -6.23 -15.15
C ALA A 40 2.76 -5.90 -13.68
N LEU A 41 3.28 -6.69 -12.72
CA LEU A 41 3.02 -6.57 -11.29
C LEU A 41 4.30 -6.54 -10.45
N ALA A 42 5.41 -7.06 -10.91
CA ALA A 42 6.66 -7.16 -10.15
C ALA A 42 7.77 -6.31 -10.78
N ASN A 43 8.64 -5.77 -9.93
CA ASN A 43 9.93 -5.26 -10.36
C ASN A 43 10.85 -6.43 -10.71
N VAL A 44 11.97 -6.12 -11.39
CA VAL A 44 12.95 -7.14 -11.84
C VAL A 44 13.59 -7.94 -10.69
N ASP A 45 13.61 -7.37 -9.48
CA ASP A 45 14.12 -7.99 -8.25
C ASP A 45 13.04 -8.80 -7.50
N GLY A 46 11.84 -8.93 -8.07
CA GLY A 46 10.71 -9.62 -7.44
C GLY A 46 9.96 -8.80 -6.40
N SER A 47 10.33 -7.53 -6.17
CA SER A 47 9.61 -6.63 -5.28
C SER A 47 8.30 -6.12 -5.90
N LEU A 48 7.35 -5.72 -5.05
CA LEU A 48 6.08 -5.13 -5.50
C LEU A 48 6.31 -3.86 -6.31
N ALA A 49 5.66 -3.75 -7.48
CA ALA A 49 5.54 -2.49 -8.20
C ALA A 49 4.77 -1.46 -7.36
N LYS A 50 5.21 -0.20 -7.39
CA LYS A 50 4.65 0.88 -6.57
C LYS A 50 3.91 1.88 -7.43
N THR A 51 2.93 2.53 -6.81
CA THR A 51 2.20 3.67 -7.37
C THR A 51 2.16 4.81 -6.35
N ASN A 52 1.96 6.04 -6.83
CA ASN A 52 1.76 7.17 -5.93
C ASN A 52 0.33 7.11 -5.36
N LYS A 53 0.18 6.51 -4.17
CA LYS A 53 -1.13 6.32 -3.53
C LYS A 53 -1.87 7.64 -3.28
N ALA A 54 -1.15 8.69 -2.90
CA ALA A 54 -1.71 10.02 -2.62
C ALA A 54 -2.51 10.57 -3.80
N LYS A 55 -2.23 10.15 -5.03
CA LYS A 55 -3.02 10.55 -6.20
C LYS A 55 -4.48 10.12 -6.15
N LEU A 56 -4.85 9.06 -5.42
CA LEU A 56 -6.26 8.73 -5.22
C LEU A 56 -6.95 9.81 -4.37
N MET A 57 -6.36 10.14 -3.22
CA MET A 57 -6.87 11.18 -2.32
C MET A 57 -6.98 12.52 -3.04
N HIS A 58 -5.95 12.93 -3.78
CA HIS A 58 -5.97 14.19 -4.53
C HIS A 58 -7.09 14.24 -5.59
N VAL A 59 -7.27 13.16 -6.36
CA VAL A 59 -8.34 13.10 -7.38
C VAL A 59 -9.71 13.26 -6.72
N LEU A 60 -9.96 12.57 -5.60
CA LEU A 60 -11.23 12.65 -4.87
C LEU A 60 -11.46 14.05 -4.27
N GLN A 61 -10.41 14.69 -3.75
CA GLN A 61 -10.49 16.05 -3.22
C GLN A 61 -10.73 17.09 -4.33
N GLU A 62 -10.02 16.97 -5.45
CA GLU A 62 -10.12 17.90 -6.59
C GLU A 62 -11.48 17.80 -7.30
N GLU A 63 -12.06 16.60 -7.40
CA GLU A 63 -13.35 16.37 -8.06
C GLU A 63 -14.50 17.19 -7.46
N PHE A 64 -14.46 17.44 -6.14
CA PHE A 64 -15.50 18.18 -5.42
C PHE A 64 -14.99 19.48 -4.79
N HIS A 65 -13.81 19.96 -5.18
CA HIS A 65 -13.28 21.23 -4.73
C HIS A 65 -14.08 22.43 -5.30
N PRO A 66 -14.33 23.51 -4.53
CA PRO A 66 -13.96 23.75 -3.12
C PRO A 66 -15.01 23.26 -2.12
N SER A 67 -16.07 22.58 -2.57
CA SER A 67 -17.23 22.29 -1.73
C SER A 67 -16.89 21.45 -0.50
N THR A 68 -15.93 20.53 -0.61
CA THR A 68 -15.50 19.67 0.50
C THR A 68 -14.32 20.24 1.29
N THR A 69 -13.82 21.42 0.93
CA THR A 69 -12.70 22.06 1.64
C THR A 69 -13.24 22.99 2.73
N VAL A 70 -12.74 22.83 3.96
CA VAL A 70 -13.06 23.74 5.08
C VAL A 70 -11.81 24.48 5.54
N LYS A 71 -12.01 25.70 6.06
CA LYS A 71 -10.93 26.56 6.55
C LYS A 71 -10.62 26.31 8.01
N ASP A 72 -11.67 26.12 8.80
CA ASP A 72 -11.62 26.03 10.25
C ASP A 72 -12.27 24.73 10.71
N ILE A 73 -11.72 24.18 11.79
CA ILE A 73 -12.25 22.99 12.44
C ILE A 73 -13.26 23.41 13.51
N PRO A 74 -14.39 22.72 13.67
CA PRO A 74 -15.37 23.05 14.71
C PRO A 74 -14.77 23.03 16.12
N ASN A 75 -15.26 23.94 16.95
CA ASN A 75 -14.87 24.00 18.35
C ASN A 75 -15.36 22.77 19.12
N GLY A 76 -14.51 22.21 19.97
CA GLY A 76 -14.77 20.98 20.73
C GLY A 76 -14.45 19.69 19.98
N SER A 77 -13.95 19.76 18.73
CA SER A 77 -13.67 18.55 17.94
C SER A 77 -12.62 17.65 18.59
N VAL A 78 -12.84 16.34 18.61
CA VAL A 78 -11.81 15.37 19.08
C VAL A 78 -10.82 15.08 17.97
N TRP A 79 -9.53 15.12 18.27
CA TRP A 79 -8.49 14.82 17.28
C TRP A 79 -7.97 13.41 17.41
N ILE A 80 -7.84 12.72 16.28
CA ILE A 80 -7.32 11.38 16.17
C ILE A 80 -6.09 11.42 15.28
N TRP A 81 -4.93 11.20 15.89
CA TRP A 81 -3.64 11.32 15.24
C TRP A 81 -3.09 9.96 14.81
N ASP A 82 -2.65 9.90 13.56
CA ASP A 82 -1.70 8.90 13.10
C ASP A 82 -0.35 9.16 13.79
N ALA A 83 -0.04 8.34 14.79
CA ALA A 83 1.11 8.52 15.66
C ALA A 83 2.42 8.51 14.86
N MET A 84 2.57 7.52 13.97
CA MET A 84 3.82 7.36 13.23
C MET A 84 3.98 8.40 12.12
N ALA A 85 2.89 8.95 11.59
CA ALA A 85 2.97 10.13 10.74
C ALA A 85 3.49 11.35 11.53
N LEU A 86 2.97 11.60 12.73
CA LEU A 86 3.44 12.69 13.59
C LEU A 86 4.92 12.54 13.95
N VAL A 87 5.33 11.34 14.42
CA VAL A 87 6.72 11.03 14.76
C VAL A 87 7.66 11.25 13.57
N GLN A 88 7.27 10.84 12.38
CA GLN A 88 8.09 11.05 11.18
C GLN A 88 8.14 12.50 10.70
N GLN A 89 7.10 13.29 11.00
CA GLN A 89 7.05 14.71 10.66
C GLN A 89 7.93 15.56 11.59
N LEU A 90 7.97 15.23 12.88
CA LEU A 90 8.73 15.98 13.87
C LEU A 90 10.24 15.71 13.77
N LYS A 91 11.04 16.77 13.96
CA LYS A 91 12.49 16.64 14.09
C LYS A 91 12.83 16.02 15.45
N PRO A 92 13.82 15.12 15.53
CA PRO A 92 14.27 14.59 16.82
C PRO A 92 14.79 15.73 17.71
N GLN A 93 14.47 15.67 19.00
CA GLN A 93 15.01 16.58 20.01
C GLN A 93 16.36 16.04 20.54
N PRO A 94 17.16 16.84 21.26
CA PRO A 94 18.48 16.38 21.74
C PRO A 94 18.44 15.08 22.55
N THR A 95 17.41 14.86 23.37
CA THR A 95 17.21 13.63 24.14
C THR A 95 15.85 12.98 23.85
N PHE A 96 15.70 11.69 24.17
CA PHE A 96 14.43 10.97 24.03
C PHE A 96 13.33 11.56 24.93
N GLY A 97 13.64 11.99 26.15
CA GLY A 97 12.68 12.63 27.05
C GLY A 97 12.15 13.95 26.48
N GLN A 98 13.05 14.79 25.95
CA GLN A 98 12.66 16.02 25.27
C GLN A 98 11.82 15.74 24.01
N TYR A 99 12.10 14.66 23.31
CA TYR A 99 11.34 14.29 22.11
C TYR A 99 9.93 13.81 22.48
N ALA A 100 9.78 12.98 23.50
CA ALA A 100 8.49 12.53 24.02
C ALA A 100 7.63 13.72 24.48
N ASP A 101 8.21 14.66 25.23
CA ASP A 101 7.52 15.88 25.68
C ASP A 101 7.13 16.77 24.48
N HIS A 102 7.98 16.86 23.45
CA HIS A 102 7.70 17.63 22.23
C HIS A 102 6.53 17.06 21.42
N VAL A 103 6.47 15.73 21.27
CA VAL A 103 5.33 15.03 20.64
C VAL A 103 4.04 15.35 21.39
N LEU A 104 4.05 15.19 22.72
CA LEU A 104 2.86 15.44 23.54
C LEU A 104 2.41 16.91 23.51
N ARG A 105 3.35 17.85 23.58
CA ARG A 105 3.04 19.30 23.44
C ARG A 105 2.41 19.60 22.09
N THR A 106 2.83 18.91 21.03
CA THR A 106 2.24 19.09 19.68
C THR A 106 0.79 18.61 19.65
N LEU A 107 0.50 17.45 20.26
CA LEU A 107 -0.87 16.93 20.38
C LEU A 107 -1.77 17.90 21.16
N VAL A 108 -1.33 18.31 22.36
CA VAL A 108 -2.08 19.23 23.23
C VAL A 108 -2.27 20.60 22.59
N HIS A 109 -1.32 21.06 21.77
CA HIS A 109 -1.47 22.32 21.05
C HIS A 109 -2.67 22.30 20.09
N SER A 110 -2.83 21.22 19.30
CA SER A 110 -3.98 21.09 18.39
C SER A 110 -5.32 20.96 19.12
N ALA A 111 -5.36 20.32 20.29
CA ALA A 111 -6.56 20.39 21.13
C ALA A 111 -6.90 21.82 21.52
N LYS A 112 -5.91 22.60 21.97
CA LYS A 112 -6.13 24.00 22.40
C LYS A 112 -6.63 24.89 21.26
N GLU A 113 -6.14 24.69 20.04
CA GLU A 113 -6.61 25.44 18.85
C GLU A 113 -8.12 25.28 18.60
N THR A 114 -8.70 24.16 19.05
CA THR A 114 -10.11 23.82 18.84
C THR A 114 -10.88 23.73 20.16
N ASN A 115 -10.31 24.14 21.29
CA ASN A 115 -10.84 23.92 22.64
C ASN A 115 -11.30 22.47 22.90
N SER A 116 -10.62 21.50 22.29
CA SER A 116 -10.85 20.09 22.51
C SER A 116 -10.36 19.68 23.90
N THR A 117 -11.08 18.77 24.55
CA THR A 117 -10.68 18.15 25.81
C THR A 117 -10.12 16.75 25.63
N GLU A 118 -10.15 16.18 24.43
CA GLU A 118 -9.77 14.78 24.19
C GLU A 118 -8.96 14.62 22.89
N LEU A 119 -7.93 13.78 22.95
CA LEU A 119 -7.01 13.53 21.85
C LEU A 119 -6.66 12.05 21.81
N HIS A 120 -6.68 11.44 20.63
CA HIS A 120 -6.24 10.07 20.40
C HIS A 120 -4.89 10.06 19.67
N PHE A 121 -3.93 9.30 20.19
CA PHE A 121 -2.63 9.02 19.58
C PHE A 121 -2.57 7.53 19.21
N VAL A 122 -2.80 7.23 17.93
CA VAL A 122 -3.03 5.87 17.45
C VAL A 122 -1.79 5.32 16.75
N CYS A 123 -1.28 4.22 17.27
CA CYS A 123 0.02 3.63 16.99
C CYS A 123 -0.10 2.36 16.13
N ASP A 124 0.91 2.10 15.31
CA ASP A 124 1.12 0.76 14.75
C ASP A 124 1.60 -0.21 15.83
N THR A 125 1.30 -1.49 15.64
CA THR A 125 1.91 -2.62 16.35
C THR A 125 2.89 -3.32 15.41
N TYR A 126 4.19 -3.32 15.71
CA TYR A 126 5.19 -3.95 14.84
C TYR A 126 5.40 -5.42 15.23
N THR A 127 4.95 -6.36 14.40
CA THR A 127 5.17 -7.80 14.60
C THR A 127 6.29 -8.33 13.71
N ASN A 128 6.97 -9.41 14.15
CA ASN A 128 8.07 -10.01 13.38
C ASN A 128 7.60 -10.71 12.12
N LEU A 129 6.40 -11.30 12.12
CA LEU A 129 5.85 -12.05 11.00
C LEU A 129 4.65 -11.31 10.43
N SER A 130 4.88 -10.53 9.37
CA SER A 130 3.86 -9.70 8.73
C SER A 130 4.08 -9.61 7.23
N VAL A 131 2.98 -9.54 6.47
CA VAL A 131 3.01 -9.24 5.02
C VAL A 131 3.56 -7.84 4.73
N LYS A 132 3.53 -6.93 5.72
CA LYS A 132 4.11 -5.58 5.60
C LYS A 132 5.64 -5.58 5.71
N ASN A 133 6.25 -6.70 6.09
CA ASN A 133 7.71 -6.79 6.21
C ASN A 133 8.42 -6.51 4.89
N ALA A 134 7.84 -6.86 3.73
CA ALA A 134 8.41 -6.50 2.44
C ALA A 134 8.58 -4.98 2.29
N GLU A 135 7.55 -4.20 2.65
CA GLU A 135 7.60 -2.74 2.62
C GLU A 135 8.55 -2.17 3.70
N ARG A 136 8.59 -2.78 4.89
CA ARG A 136 9.50 -2.38 5.98
C ARG A 136 10.97 -2.60 5.60
N SER A 137 11.31 -3.77 5.05
CA SER A 137 12.65 -4.12 4.56
C SER A 137 13.10 -3.17 3.46
N ARG A 138 12.21 -2.81 2.54
CA ARG A 138 12.49 -1.79 1.51
C ARG A 138 12.83 -0.42 2.11
N ARG A 139 12.08 0.03 3.13
CA ARG A 139 12.40 1.29 3.84
C ARG A 139 13.73 1.21 4.59
N ALA A 140 14.16 0.01 4.97
CA ALA A 140 15.43 -0.27 5.64
C ALA A 140 16.59 -0.61 4.69
N GLU A 141 16.42 -0.52 3.37
CA GLU A 141 17.44 -0.88 2.36
C GLU A 141 18.74 -0.08 2.54
N GLN A 142 18.66 1.17 3.02
CA GLN A 142 19.82 2.02 3.35
C GLN A 142 20.49 1.64 4.70
N GLY A 143 20.10 0.51 5.27
CA GLY A 143 20.42 0.05 6.61
C GLY A 143 19.52 0.67 7.68
N TYR A 144 19.44 -0.02 8.82
CA TYR A 144 18.79 0.45 10.03
C TYR A 144 19.75 0.40 11.21
N GLN A 145 19.47 1.17 12.26
CA GLN A 145 20.20 1.07 13.53
C GLN A 145 19.28 0.38 14.53
N ARG A 146 19.78 -0.48 15.42
CA ARG A 146 19.01 -0.94 16.59
C ARG A 146 19.47 -0.18 17.80
N ILE A 147 18.55 0.49 18.47
CA ILE A 147 18.85 1.29 19.65
C ILE A 147 17.77 1.02 20.68
N LYS A 148 18.19 0.54 21.85
CA LYS A 148 17.34 0.44 23.03
C LYS A 148 17.30 1.79 23.73
N ILE A 149 16.12 2.18 24.20
CA ILE A 149 15.90 3.41 24.96
C ILE A 149 15.97 3.04 26.45
N TYR A 150 16.87 3.69 27.19
CA TYR A 150 17.16 3.41 28.60
C TYR A 150 16.64 4.51 29.54
N GLY A 151 16.38 5.72 29.03
CA GLY A 151 15.85 6.82 29.85
C GLY A 151 15.92 8.18 29.18
N ASP A 152 15.45 9.19 29.91
CA ASP A 152 15.11 10.52 29.39
C ASP A 152 16.30 11.32 28.86
N GLU A 153 17.46 11.19 29.49
CA GLU A 153 18.69 11.90 29.13
C GLU A 153 19.45 11.24 27.96
N GLN A 154 19.00 10.06 27.50
CA GLN A 154 19.62 9.39 26.37
C GLN A 154 19.44 10.24 25.11
N LYS A 155 20.56 10.52 24.44
CA LYS A 155 20.56 11.29 23.20
C LYS A 155 19.80 10.56 22.09
N THR A 156 19.00 11.30 21.33
CA THR A 156 18.42 10.75 20.10
C THR A 156 19.52 10.46 19.07
N PRO A 157 19.35 9.44 18.23
CA PRO A 157 20.35 9.08 17.23
C PRO A 157 20.47 10.15 16.14
N LYS A 158 21.71 10.47 15.76
CA LYS A 158 22.01 11.39 14.65
C LYS A 158 21.39 10.92 13.32
N GLN A 159 21.31 9.61 13.09
CA GLN A 159 20.71 9.02 11.89
C GLN A 159 19.25 8.63 12.12
N TRP A 160 18.42 9.60 12.48
CA TRP A 160 17.01 9.39 12.85
C TRP A 160 16.19 8.56 11.85
N LYS A 161 16.39 8.80 10.54
CA LYS A 161 15.72 8.01 9.49
C LYS A 161 16.08 6.52 9.55
N LYS A 162 17.34 6.18 9.84
CA LYS A 162 17.78 4.77 10.00
C LYS A 162 17.28 4.17 11.30
N PHE A 163 17.12 4.98 12.35
CA PHE A 163 16.48 4.54 13.59
C PHE A 163 15.00 4.18 13.34
N LEU A 164 14.25 5.06 12.67
CA LEU A 164 12.85 4.81 12.31
C LEU A 164 12.65 3.78 11.19
N ALA A 165 13.71 3.29 10.53
CA ALA A 165 13.57 2.20 9.57
C ALA A 165 13.41 0.83 10.27
N CYS A 166 13.73 0.72 11.55
CA CYS A 166 13.63 -0.51 12.33
C CYS A 166 12.29 -0.60 13.07
N GLY A 167 11.51 -1.67 12.80
CA GLY A 167 10.23 -1.90 13.50
C GLY A 167 10.39 -2.05 15.02
N GLU A 168 11.43 -2.73 15.47
CA GLU A 168 11.74 -2.90 16.90
C GLU A 168 11.96 -1.54 17.60
N ASN A 169 12.73 -0.64 16.98
CA ASN A 169 12.92 0.70 17.53
C ASN A 169 11.63 1.51 17.58
N LYS A 170 10.74 1.36 16.59
CA LYS A 170 9.47 2.08 16.59
C LYS A 170 8.56 1.58 17.71
N ASN A 171 8.42 0.27 17.88
CA ASN A 171 7.72 -0.31 19.04
C ASN A 171 8.31 0.24 20.35
N ASN A 172 9.64 0.16 20.52
CA ASN A 172 10.31 0.63 21.73
C ASN A 172 10.11 2.13 21.96
N LEU A 173 10.06 2.95 20.89
CA LEU A 173 9.82 4.38 20.98
C LEU A 173 8.39 4.70 21.43
N LEU A 174 7.39 4.04 20.85
CA LEU A 174 5.98 4.26 21.18
C LEU A 174 5.66 3.78 22.60
N GLU A 175 6.23 2.63 22.99
CA GLU A 175 6.18 2.14 24.37
C GLU A 175 6.86 3.12 25.35
N TYR A 176 8.03 3.64 24.98
CA TYR A 176 8.72 4.65 25.79
C TYR A 176 7.90 5.94 25.94
N PHE A 177 7.20 6.39 24.90
CA PHE A 177 6.29 7.54 25.02
C PHE A 177 5.20 7.29 26.05
N PHE A 178 4.53 6.13 25.99
CA PHE A 178 3.53 5.76 26.98
C PHE A 178 4.11 5.79 28.41
N GLN A 179 5.26 5.14 28.63
CA GLN A 179 5.91 5.07 29.94
C GLN A 179 6.34 6.44 30.46
N ARG A 180 6.92 7.29 29.60
CA ARG A 180 7.35 8.63 29.96
C ARG A 180 6.16 9.52 30.32
N TRP A 181 5.10 9.47 29.51
CA TRP A 181 3.90 10.26 29.75
C TRP A 181 3.15 9.82 31.00
N ALA A 182 3.17 8.52 31.29
CA ALA A 182 2.61 7.94 32.51
C ALA A 182 3.28 8.43 33.82
N ILE A 183 4.45 9.05 33.76
CA ILE A 183 5.25 9.41 34.94
C ILE A 183 5.32 10.92 35.20
N SER A 184 5.42 11.76 34.17
CA SER A 184 5.63 13.21 34.39
C SER A 184 5.03 14.12 33.32
N ALA A 185 3.88 13.74 32.77
CA ALA A 185 3.19 14.54 31.76
C ALA A 185 2.09 15.48 32.31
N GLU A 186 1.85 15.55 33.63
CA GLU A 186 0.73 16.30 34.23
C GLU A 186 0.67 17.74 33.72
N ASN A 187 1.82 18.42 33.75
CA ASN A 187 1.94 19.83 33.35
C ASN A 187 1.72 20.05 31.85
N ILE A 188 1.92 19.03 31.02
CA ILE A 188 1.73 19.11 29.57
C ILE A 188 0.29 18.76 29.21
N ILE A 189 -0.25 17.68 29.78
CA ILE A 189 -1.61 17.20 29.55
C ILE A 189 -2.63 18.25 30.01
N GLY A 190 -2.44 18.84 31.20
CA GLY A 190 -3.38 19.81 31.75
C GLY A 190 -4.78 19.22 31.84
N ASN A 191 -5.77 19.91 31.26
CA ASN A 191 -7.18 19.50 31.30
C ASN A 191 -7.58 18.53 30.17
N ASN A 192 -6.62 18.08 29.35
CA ASN A 192 -6.90 17.16 28.26
C ASN A 192 -6.91 15.70 28.73
N THR A 193 -7.66 14.86 28.02
CA THR A 193 -7.57 13.40 28.08
C THR A 193 -6.78 12.93 26.87
N ILE A 194 -5.68 12.21 27.09
CA ILE A 194 -4.87 11.61 26.03
C ILE A 194 -5.15 10.12 25.97
N ILE A 195 -5.77 9.66 24.89
CA ILE A 195 -6.01 8.25 24.63
C ILE A 195 -4.89 7.74 23.72
N THR A 196 -4.13 6.75 24.16
CA THR A 196 -2.96 6.25 23.43
C THR A 196 -2.93 4.73 23.37
N THR A 197 -2.64 4.21 22.19
CA THR A 197 -2.43 2.77 21.97
C THR A 197 -0.95 2.41 22.13
N HIS A 198 -0.67 1.25 22.73
CA HIS A 198 0.66 0.65 22.77
C HIS A 198 0.54 -0.88 22.78
N GLY A 199 1.23 -1.53 21.84
CA GLY A 199 0.96 -2.95 21.55
C GLY A 199 -0.53 -3.17 21.28
N SER A 200 -1.12 -4.18 21.92
CA SER A 200 -2.56 -4.45 21.81
C SER A 200 -3.45 -3.63 22.74
N LYS A 201 -2.87 -2.84 23.65
CA LYS A 201 -3.60 -2.14 24.71
C LYS A 201 -3.86 -0.68 24.34
N CYS A 202 -4.87 -0.11 24.98
CA CYS A 202 -5.20 1.31 24.87
C CYS A 202 -5.46 1.89 26.26
N HIS A 203 -4.96 3.10 26.54
CA HIS A 203 -5.12 3.77 27.83
C HIS A 203 -5.47 5.24 27.66
N ALA A 204 -6.35 5.73 28.53
CA ALA A 204 -6.57 7.15 28.76
C ALA A 204 -5.62 7.67 29.85
N MET A 205 -4.99 8.82 29.60
CA MET A 205 -4.22 9.60 30.57
C MET A 205 -4.93 10.93 30.83
N GLN A 206 -5.30 11.18 32.08
CA GLN A 206 -6.02 12.39 32.49
C GLN A 206 -5.49 12.90 33.82
N VAL A 207 -5.34 14.21 33.96
CA VAL A 207 -4.96 14.83 35.23
C VAL A 207 -6.23 15.14 36.03
N ASN A 208 -6.27 14.73 37.30
CA ASN A 208 -7.30 15.13 38.25
C ASN A 208 -6.68 15.74 39.52
N GLU A 209 -7.50 16.00 40.53
CA GLU A 209 -7.07 16.59 41.81
C GLU A 209 -5.96 15.80 42.54
N ARG A 210 -5.82 14.49 42.25
CA ARG A 210 -4.84 13.58 42.86
C ARG A 210 -3.59 13.36 41.99
N GLY A 211 -3.52 13.99 40.82
CA GLY A 211 -2.42 13.83 39.85
C GLY A 211 -2.84 13.10 38.57
N LEU A 212 -1.86 12.52 37.88
CA LEU A 212 -2.11 11.75 36.65
C LEU A 212 -2.81 10.43 36.94
N VAL A 213 -3.93 10.18 36.29
CA VAL A 213 -4.65 8.91 36.31
C VAL A 213 -4.55 8.25 34.93
N ILE A 214 -4.23 6.96 34.94
CA ILE A 214 -4.12 6.13 33.76
C ILE A 214 -5.17 5.03 33.85
N THR A 215 -6.05 4.97 32.85
CA THR A 215 -7.16 4.01 32.81
C THR A 215 -7.09 3.21 31.51
N GLU A 216 -7.08 1.88 31.62
CA GLU A 216 -7.15 1.00 30.45
C GLU A 216 -8.54 1.08 29.80
N ILE A 217 -8.58 1.32 28.48
CA ILE A 217 -9.82 1.38 27.69
C ILE A 217 -9.98 0.04 26.96
N LYS A 218 -10.68 -0.90 27.61
CA LYS A 218 -10.87 -2.26 27.07
C LYS A 218 -11.60 -2.29 25.74
N ASP A 219 -12.50 -1.33 25.50
CA ASP A 219 -13.23 -1.17 24.23
C ASP A 219 -12.29 -0.92 23.04
N LEU A 220 -11.09 -0.38 23.29
CA LEU A 220 -10.07 -0.08 22.28
C LEU A 220 -8.88 -1.05 22.33
N GLU A 221 -8.97 -2.13 23.10
CA GLU A 221 -7.98 -3.21 23.06
C GLU A 221 -8.09 -3.96 21.73
N SER A 222 -7.01 -3.99 20.95
CA SER A 222 -7.07 -4.34 19.53
C SER A 222 -5.95 -5.30 19.10
N THR A 223 -6.25 -6.18 18.14
CA THR A 223 -5.24 -7.05 17.50
C THR A 223 -4.83 -6.55 16.11
N HIS A 224 -5.30 -5.37 15.70
CA HIS A 224 -4.87 -4.75 14.46
C HIS A 224 -3.37 -4.41 14.49
N GLU A 225 -2.68 -4.66 13.37
CA GLU A 225 -1.25 -4.36 13.25
C GLU A 225 -0.98 -2.89 12.92
N GLU A 226 -1.89 -2.24 12.19
CA GLU A 226 -1.64 -0.92 11.60
C GLU A 226 -2.47 0.17 12.26
N ALA A 227 -1.91 1.38 12.29
CA ALA A 227 -2.64 2.54 12.78
C ALA A 227 -3.84 2.89 11.89
N ASP A 228 -3.81 2.58 10.59
CA ASP A 228 -4.85 2.98 9.65
C ASP A 228 -6.23 2.36 9.95
N THR A 229 -6.25 1.07 10.25
CA THR A 229 -7.44 0.33 10.71
C THR A 229 -7.82 0.73 12.13
N GLN A 230 -6.87 0.90 13.05
CA GLN A 230 -7.15 1.31 14.42
C GLN A 230 -7.73 2.72 14.53
N ILE A 231 -7.35 3.65 13.66
CA ILE A 231 -7.90 5.00 13.64
C ILE A 231 -9.43 4.96 13.44
N VAL A 232 -9.95 4.00 12.68
CA VAL A 232 -11.40 3.81 12.49
C VAL A 232 -12.07 3.36 13.79
N LEU A 233 -11.48 2.41 14.54
CA LEU A 233 -11.97 2.03 15.89
C LEU A 233 -12.01 3.23 16.83
N HIS A 234 -10.93 4.01 16.83
CA HIS A 234 -10.80 5.20 17.65
C HIS A 234 -11.83 6.27 17.28
N ALA A 235 -12.14 6.43 16.00
CA ALA A 235 -13.18 7.34 15.53
C ALA A 235 -14.57 6.87 15.98
N ALA A 236 -14.90 5.59 15.81
CA ALA A 236 -16.16 5.03 16.30
C ALA A 236 -16.31 5.12 17.82
N TYR A 237 -15.22 4.98 18.58
CA TYR A 237 -15.21 5.17 20.02
C TYR A 237 -15.48 6.64 20.41
N ALA A 238 -14.74 7.59 19.82
CA ALA A 238 -14.88 9.02 20.11
C ALA A 238 -16.26 9.56 19.70
N ALA A 239 -16.86 8.98 18.65
CA ALA A 239 -18.19 9.35 18.18
C ALA A 239 -19.31 9.14 19.21
N LYS A 240 -19.10 8.27 20.21
CA LYS A 240 -20.06 8.07 21.31
C LYS A 240 -20.25 9.32 22.17
N SER A 241 -19.28 10.24 22.18
CA SER A 241 -19.26 11.41 23.05
C SER A 241 -18.96 12.74 22.34
N CYS A 242 -18.72 12.73 21.03
CA CYS A 242 -18.39 13.93 20.27
C CYS A 242 -19.10 13.97 18.92
N SER A 243 -19.60 15.14 18.52
CA SER A 243 -20.25 15.36 17.24
C SER A 243 -19.28 15.57 16.07
N ASP A 244 -18.05 15.99 16.34
CA ASP A 244 -17.10 16.44 15.33
C ASP A 244 -15.72 15.81 15.59
N LEU A 245 -15.23 15.04 14.62
CA LEU A 245 -13.95 14.33 14.74
C LEU A 245 -12.98 14.79 13.66
N VAL A 246 -11.71 14.98 14.05
CA VAL A 246 -10.63 15.35 13.14
C VAL A 246 -9.62 14.23 13.07
N ILE A 247 -9.53 13.57 11.92
CA ILE A 247 -8.50 12.58 11.65
C ILE A 247 -7.31 13.27 11.01
N ARG A 248 -6.16 13.20 11.69
CA ARG A 248 -4.91 13.84 11.27
C ARG A 248 -3.94 12.79 10.74
N SER A 249 -3.90 12.65 9.42
CA SER A 249 -2.97 11.74 8.72
C SER A 249 -2.61 12.24 7.31
N PRO A 250 -1.39 11.97 6.82
CA PRO A 250 -1.04 12.10 5.41
C PRO A 250 -1.35 10.84 4.58
N ASP A 251 -1.77 9.74 5.22
CA ASP A 251 -1.89 8.44 4.56
C ASP A 251 -3.22 8.29 3.80
N THR A 252 -3.11 7.84 2.56
CA THR A 252 -4.26 7.54 1.70
C THR A 252 -5.06 6.34 2.21
N ASN A 253 -4.43 5.35 2.87
CA ASN A 253 -5.16 4.24 3.47
C ASN A 253 -6.17 4.80 4.50
N VAL A 254 -5.71 5.66 5.42
CA VAL A 254 -6.58 6.30 6.43
C VAL A 254 -7.68 7.12 5.78
N PHE A 255 -7.36 7.90 4.74
CA PHE A 255 -8.36 8.68 4.00
C PHE A 255 -9.47 7.80 3.40
N VAL A 256 -9.08 6.72 2.70
CA VAL A 256 -10.04 5.79 2.07
C VAL A 256 -10.90 5.10 3.12
N LEU A 257 -10.30 4.65 4.24
CA LEU A 257 -11.05 4.02 5.33
C LEU A 257 -12.01 5.01 6.00
N THR A 258 -11.56 6.23 6.30
CA THR A 258 -12.43 7.26 6.90
C THR A 258 -13.64 7.52 6.03
N LEU A 259 -13.44 7.60 4.71
CA LEU A 259 -14.51 7.81 3.76
C LEU A 259 -15.46 6.61 3.66
N ALA A 260 -14.94 5.38 3.64
CA ALA A 260 -15.73 4.15 3.57
C ALA A 260 -16.58 3.93 4.84
N PHE A 261 -16.03 4.23 6.01
CA PHE A 261 -16.68 4.03 7.30
C PHE A 261 -17.50 5.24 7.79
N CYS A 262 -17.56 6.32 7.00
CA CYS A 262 -18.16 7.59 7.41
C CYS A 262 -19.60 7.45 7.91
N LYS A 263 -20.43 6.59 7.28
CA LYS A 263 -21.83 6.39 7.69
C LYS A 263 -21.97 5.55 8.96
N GLN A 264 -20.97 4.73 9.30
CA GLN A 264 -20.98 3.86 10.48
C GLN A 264 -20.43 4.57 11.72
N ILE A 265 -19.83 5.75 11.57
CA ILE A 265 -19.33 6.58 12.65
C ILE A 265 -20.32 7.74 12.82
N ASP A 266 -21.00 7.79 13.97
CA ASP A 266 -22.06 8.77 14.26
C ASP A 266 -21.49 10.16 14.67
N SER A 267 -20.63 10.70 13.81
CA SER A 267 -20.03 12.02 13.95
C SER A 267 -19.76 12.62 12.58
N HIS A 268 -19.66 13.94 12.55
CA HIS A 268 -19.12 14.65 11.43
C HIS A 268 -17.59 14.45 11.35
N LEU A 269 -17.09 13.97 10.22
CA LEU A 269 -15.68 13.63 10.04
C LEU A 269 -14.94 14.67 9.21
N TYR A 270 -13.79 15.10 9.72
CA TYR A 270 -12.83 15.95 9.03
C TYR A 270 -11.50 15.22 8.85
N PHE A 271 -10.90 15.33 7.67
CA PHE A 271 -9.57 14.79 7.40
C PHE A 271 -8.59 15.94 7.20
N HIS A 272 -7.68 16.07 8.16
CA HIS A 272 -6.68 17.13 8.17
C HIS A 272 -5.33 16.58 7.72
N THR A 273 -4.80 17.08 6.59
CA THR A 273 -3.54 16.63 6.00
C THR A 273 -2.60 17.79 5.67
N GLY A 274 -1.41 17.51 5.14
CA GLY A 274 -0.40 18.51 4.79
C GLY A 274 0.52 18.93 5.94
N LYS A 275 1.48 19.81 5.67
CA LYS A 275 2.55 20.20 6.61
C LYS A 275 2.53 21.70 6.89
N GLU A 276 2.67 22.08 8.16
CA GLU A 276 2.84 23.45 8.62
C GLU A 276 1.87 24.45 7.95
N ARG A 277 2.34 25.26 6.99
CA ARG A 277 1.56 26.31 6.30
C ARG A 277 0.77 25.83 5.08
N ASP A 278 0.95 24.56 4.68
CA ASP A 278 0.30 23.95 3.52
C ASP A 278 -0.62 22.81 3.98
N THR A 279 -1.44 23.10 4.99
CA THR A 279 -2.44 22.18 5.52
C THR A 279 -3.74 22.27 4.74
N HIS A 280 -4.40 21.13 4.60
CA HIS A 280 -5.66 21.01 3.89
C HIS A 280 -6.63 20.23 4.77
N ILE A 281 -7.84 20.77 4.96
CA ILE A 281 -8.90 20.10 5.72
C ILE A 281 -10.01 19.74 4.75
N THR A 282 -10.31 18.45 4.67
CA THR A 282 -11.42 17.91 3.88
C THR A 282 -12.55 17.53 4.82
N ASP A 283 -13.76 18.04 4.54
CA ASP A 283 -15.00 17.57 5.11
C ASP A 283 -15.36 16.21 4.49
N ILE A 284 -15.13 15.13 5.25
CA ILE A 284 -15.36 13.77 4.78
C ILE A 284 -16.86 13.47 4.74
N SER A 285 -17.66 13.95 5.68
CA SER A 285 -19.11 13.77 5.68
C SER A 285 -19.74 14.31 4.40
N ARG A 286 -19.30 15.49 3.97
CA ARG A 286 -19.75 16.12 2.73
C ARG A 286 -19.20 15.42 1.50
N LEU A 287 -17.93 15.01 1.51
CA LEU A 287 -17.35 14.24 0.40
C LEU A 287 -18.06 12.89 0.22
N HIS A 288 -18.36 12.19 1.31
CA HIS A 288 -19.14 10.96 1.32
C HIS A 288 -20.52 11.18 0.70
N THR A 289 -21.19 12.29 1.06
CA THR A 289 -22.50 12.65 0.50
C THR A 289 -22.44 12.86 -1.03
N HIS A 290 -21.39 13.51 -1.54
CA HIS A 290 -21.24 13.72 -2.99
C HIS A 290 -20.91 12.42 -3.75
N LEU A 291 -20.05 11.56 -3.19
CA LEU A 291 -19.65 10.31 -3.82
C LEU A 291 -20.75 9.25 -3.77
N GLY A 292 -21.50 9.22 -2.68
CA GLY A 292 -22.49 8.19 -2.38
C GLY A 292 -21.88 6.96 -1.73
N GLU A 293 -22.64 6.36 -0.83
CA GLU A 293 -22.25 5.22 0.02
C GLU A 293 -21.63 4.06 -0.77
N ALA A 294 -22.26 3.65 -1.87
CA ALA A 294 -21.78 2.52 -2.67
C ALA A 294 -20.38 2.74 -3.25
N LYS A 295 -20.07 3.98 -3.69
CA LYS A 295 -18.73 4.29 -4.19
C LYS A 295 -17.73 4.36 -3.06
N CYS A 296 -18.08 4.97 -1.92
CA CYS A 296 -17.21 5.04 -0.75
C CYS A 296 -16.83 3.64 -0.24
N ASP A 297 -17.79 2.72 -0.19
CA ASP A 297 -17.55 1.31 0.16
C ASP A 297 -16.67 0.59 -0.88
N ALA A 298 -16.93 0.81 -2.17
CA ALA A 298 -16.13 0.23 -3.26
C ALA A 298 -14.67 0.73 -3.28
N LEU A 299 -14.39 1.93 -2.77
CA LEU A 299 -13.02 2.47 -2.73
C LEU A 299 -12.07 1.60 -1.91
N VAL A 300 -12.56 0.84 -0.93
CA VAL A 300 -11.73 -0.09 -0.14
C VAL A 300 -11.13 -1.17 -1.05
N GLY A 301 -11.98 -1.84 -1.84
CA GLY A 301 -11.56 -2.85 -2.80
C GLY A 301 -10.70 -2.27 -3.91
N LEU A 302 -11.11 -1.14 -4.51
CA LEU A 302 -10.35 -0.48 -5.58
C LEU A 302 -8.96 -0.08 -5.12
N HIS A 303 -8.84 0.50 -3.92
CA HIS A 303 -7.56 0.93 -3.37
C HIS A 303 -6.62 -0.24 -3.12
N ALA A 304 -7.11 -1.36 -2.61
CA ALA A 304 -6.31 -2.57 -2.47
C ALA A 304 -5.87 -3.12 -3.84
N PHE A 305 -6.83 -3.31 -4.75
CA PHE A 305 -6.58 -3.91 -6.08
C PHE A 305 -5.62 -3.12 -6.94
N SER A 306 -5.72 -1.79 -6.96
CA SER A 306 -4.88 -0.94 -7.80
C SER A 306 -3.50 -0.66 -7.17
N GLY A 307 -3.17 -1.31 -6.06
CA GLY A 307 -1.87 -1.27 -5.39
C GLY A 307 -1.85 -0.47 -4.08
N CYS A 308 -1.33 -1.09 -3.03
CA CYS A 308 -1.09 -0.49 -1.72
C CYS A 308 0.29 -0.93 -1.17
N ASP A 309 0.49 -1.08 0.15
CA ASP A 309 1.81 -1.49 0.67
C ASP A 309 2.10 -2.98 0.44
N THR A 310 1.07 -3.81 0.56
CA THR A 310 1.10 -5.28 0.50
C THR A 310 0.64 -5.84 -0.85
N VAL A 311 -0.05 -5.02 -1.64
CA VAL A 311 -0.58 -5.39 -2.95
C VAL A 311 0.11 -4.54 -4.01
N SER A 312 0.50 -5.16 -5.12
CA SER A 312 1.26 -4.47 -6.16
C SER A 312 0.42 -3.48 -6.94
N ALA A 313 1.04 -2.43 -7.47
CA ALA A 313 0.42 -1.67 -8.56
C ALA A 313 0.52 -2.45 -9.88
N LEU A 314 -0.44 -2.22 -10.78
CA LEU A 314 -0.30 -2.68 -12.16
C LEU A 314 0.57 -1.69 -12.95
N HIS A 315 1.50 -2.20 -13.76
CA HIS A 315 2.39 -1.36 -14.55
C HIS A 315 1.61 -0.48 -15.54
N ASN A 316 2.01 0.77 -15.70
CA ASN A 316 1.29 1.82 -16.44
C ASN A 316 -0.14 2.15 -15.93
N VAL A 317 -0.55 1.64 -14.77
CA VAL A 317 -1.83 1.96 -14.13
C VAL A 317 -1.60 2.72 -12.82
N GLY A 318 -1.78 4.04 -12.88
CA GLY A 318 -1.81 4.88 -11.68
C GLY A 318 -3.17 4.86 -10.98
N LYS A 319 -3.20 5.29 -9.71
CA LYS A 319 -4.44 5.44 -8.91
C LYS A 319 -5.53 6.25 -9.63
N ALA A 320 -5.15 7.37 -10.24
CA ALA A 320 -6.08 8.21 -10.99
C ALA A 320 -6.67 7.49 -12.22
N LYS A 321 -5.87 6.68 -12.93
CA LYS A 321 -6.34 5.89 -14.07
C LYS A 321 -7.34 4.82 -13.60
N ALA A 322 -7.00 4.11 -12.52
CA ALA A 322 -7.87 3.10 -11.94
C ALA A 322 -9.21 3.69 -11.48
N TYR A 323 -9.20 4.79 -10.74
CA TYR A 323 -10.40 5.49 -10.32
C TYR A 323 -11.25 6.00 -11.48
N LYS A 324 -10.63 6.60 -12.51
CA LYS A 324 -11.37 7.05 -13.70
C LYS A 324 -12.06 5.89 -14.42
N LYS A 325 -11.41 4.73 -14.52
CA LYS A 325 -11.99 3.52 -15.13
C LYS A 325 -13.11 2.93 -14.28
N PHE A 326 -12.89 2.83 -12.97
CA PHE A 326 -13.90 2.47 -12.00
C PHE A 326 -15.16 3.35 -12.13
N SER A 327 -14.99 4.67 -12.17
CA SER A 327 -16.09 5.63 -12.27
C SER A 327 -16.78 5.67 -13.64
N SER A 328 -16.23 5.00 -14.67
CA SER A 328 -16.79 5.01 -16.02
C SER A 328 -17.93 4.02 -16.25
N LYS A 329 -18.04 2.97 -15.42
CA LYS A 329 -19.11 1.97 -15.49
C LYS A 329 -19.63 1.67 -14.08
N THR A 330 -20.94 1.76 -13.88
CA THR A 330 -21.56 1.56 -12.56
C THR A 330 -21.40 0.14 -12.03
N GLU A 331 -21.32 -0.86 -12.92
CA GLU A 331 -21.11 -2.28 -12.57
C GLU A 331 -19.83 -2.53 -11.76
N TYR A 332 -18.77 -1.73 -11.97
CA TYR A 332 -17.53 -1.86 -11.19
C TYR A 332 -17.69 -1.44 -9.74
N THR A 333 -18.74 -0.67 -9.41
CA THR A 333 -19.07 -0.36 -8.02
C THR A 333 -19.31 -1.65 -7.25
N SER A 334 -20.28 -2.47 -7.67
CA SER A 334 -20.59 -3.75 -7.01
C SER A 334 -19.40 -4.70 -6.97
N VAL A 335 -18.58 -4.76 -8.03
CA VAL A 335 -17.38 -5.61 -8.06
C VAL A 335 -16.41 -5.25 -6.93
N PHE A 336 -16.15 -3.96 -6.73
CA PHE A 336 -15.22 -3.52 -5.69
C PHE A 336 -15.84 -3.42 -4.29
N GLN A 337 -17.18 -3.34 -4.18
CA GLN A 337 -17.88 -3.57 -2.92
C GLN A 337 -17.72 -5.02 -2.46
N ASP A 338 -17.79 -5.99 -3.38
CA ASP A 338 -17.63 -7.41 -3.05
C ASP A 338 -16.17 -7.78 -2.73
N LEU A 339 -15.19 -7.10 -3.35
CA LEU A 339 -13.78 -7.39 -3.06
C LEU A 339 -13.42 -7.16 -1.59
N GLY A 340 -13.09 -8.26 -0.89
CA GLY A 340 -12.73 -8.27 0.53
C GLY A 340 -13.90 -8.53 1.49
N THR A 341 -15.13 -8.75 1.01
CA THR A 341 -16.22 -9.27 1.86
C THR A 341 -15.80 -10.60 2.51
N HIS A 342 -15.15 -11.43 1.71
CA HIS A 342 -14.44 -12.64 2.11
C HIS A 342 -12.94 -12.55 1.81
N PHE A 343 -12.11 -13.28 2.57
CA PHE A 343 -10.67 -13.37 2.32
C PHE A 343 -10.33 -14.09 1.02
N THR A 344 -11.16 -15.07 0.64
CA THR A 344 -11.07 -15.80 -0.62
C THR A 344 -12.14 -15.26 -1.58
N PRO A 345 -11.75 -14.68 -2.72
CA PRO A 345 -12.69 -14.19 -3.73
C PRO A 345 -13.37 -15.36 -4.45
N SER A 346 -14.62 -15.17 -4.88
CA SER A 346 -15.35 -16.12 -5.72
C SER A 346 -14.80 -16.17 -7.15
N ALA A 347 -15.20 -17.18 -7.91
CA ALA A 347 -14.83 -17.30 -9.32
C ALA A 347 -15.42 -16.14 -10.14
N GLU A 348 -16.68 -15.80 -9.88
CA GLU A 348 -17.40 -14.72 -10.56
C GLU A 348 -16.74 -13.36 -10.30
N LEU A 349 -16.30 -13.12 -9.05
CA LEU A 349 -15.56 -11.91 -8.70
C LEU A 349 -14.20 -11.86 -9.41
N CYS A 350 -13.51 -13.00 -9.54
CA CYS A 350 -12.25 -13.07 -10.26
C CYS A 350 -12.44 -12.74 -11.75
N GLU A 351 -13.48 -13.27 -12.39
CA GLU A 351 -13.82 -12.97 -13.79
C GLU A 351 -14.16 -11.48 -13.98
N ALA A 352 -14.92 -10.88 -13.06
CA ALA A 352 -15.24 -9.45 -13.13
C ALA A 352 -14.00 -8.55 -12.93
N LEU A 353 -13.06 -8.94 -12.07
CA LEU A 353 -11.79 -8.23 -11.89
C LEU A 353 -10.82 -8.44 -13.06
N GLU A 354 -10.91 -9.58 -13.75
CA GLU A 354 -10.21 -9.84 -15.01
C GLU A 354 -10.68 -8.89 -16.11
N ALA A 355 -12.00 -8.77 -16.28
CA ALA A 355 -12.62 -7.79 -17.17
C ALA A 355 -12.20 -6.35 -16.87
N PHE A 356 -12.24 -5.95 -15.59
CA PHE A 356 -11.75 -4.64 -15.17
C PHE A 356 -10.26 -4.44 -15.53
N THR A 357 -9.44 -5.49 -15.40
CA THR A 357 -8.03 -5.45 -15.79
C THR A 357 -7.86 -5.23 -17.29
N CYS A 358 -8.65 -5.89 -18.14
CA CYS A 358 -8.67 -5.61 -19.58
C CYS A 358 -8.99 -4.13 -19.86
N ASP A 359 -10.00 -3.56 -19.19
CA ASP A 359 -10.39 -2.16 -19.32
C ASP A 359 -9.28 -1.17 -18.92
N LEU A 360 -8.50 -1.49 -17.87
CA LEU A 360 -7.36 -0.69 -17.43
C LEU A 360 -6.27 -0.59 -18.49
N TYR A 361 -6.12 -1.63 -19.31
CA TYR A 361 -5.15 -1.71 -20.41
C TYR A 361 -5.75 -1.33 -21.77
N GLU A 362 -6.93 -0.70 -21.77
CA GLU A 362 -7.63 -0.22 -22.97
C GLU A 362 -8.01 -1.36 -23.93
N GLN A 363 -8.35 -2.53 -23.39
CA GLN A 363 -8.86 -3.69 -24.13
C GLN A 363 -10.32 -3.92 -23.77
N THR A 364 -11.17 -2.93 -24.07
CA THR A 364 -12.58 -2.87 -23.60
C THR A 364 -13.48 -3.94 -24.16
N ASP A 365 -13.10 -4.56 -25.27
CA ASP A 365 -13.84 -5.63 -25.93
C ASP A 365 -13.39 -7.02 -25.47
N SER A 366 -12.43 -7.10 -24.53
CA SER A 366 -11.94 -8.34 -23.95
C SER A 366 -12.38 -8.46 -22.48
N GLN A 367 -12.67 -9.68 -22.06
CA GLN A 367 -12.89 -10.05 -20.66
C GLN A 367 -11.83 -11.04 -20.17
N ASP A 368 -10.91 -11.44 -21.04
CA ASP A 368 -9.81 -12.36 -20.75
C ASP A 368 -8.48 -11.62 -20.92
N VAL A 369 -7.63 -11.65 -19.89
CA VAL A 369 -6.36 -10.92 -19.92
C VAL A 369 -5.32 -11.56 -20.83
N ASN A 370 -5.36 -12.87 -21.07
CA ASN A 370 -4.47 -13.51 -22.02
C ASN A 370 -4.82 -13.13 -23.47
N ILE A 371 -6.11 -13.03 -23.79
CA ILE A 371 -6.57 -12.46 -25.08
C ILE A 371 -6.13 -11.00 -25.20
N ALA A 372 -6.32 -10.20 -24.14
CA ALA A 372 -5.86 -8.81 -24.10
C ALA A 372 -4.34 -8.67 -24.29
N ARG A 373 -3.54 -9.57 -23.69
CA ARG A 373 -2.08 -9.65 -23.90
C ARG A 373 -1.76 -9.91 -25.37
N ALA A 374 -2.41 -10.89 -26.00
CA ALA A 374 -2.20 -11.23 -27.40
C ALA A 374 -2.56 -10.07 -28.34
N ASN A 375 -3.68 -9.38 -28.10
CA ASN A 375 -4.11 -8.23 -28.89
C ASN A 375 -3.12 -7.06 -28.82
N LEU A 376 -2.67 -6.71 -27.60
CA LEU A 376 -1.69 -5.65 -27.40
C LEU A 376 -0.31 -6.02 -27.99
N PHE A 377 0.08 -7.28 -27.91
CA PHE A 377 1.29 -7.77 -28.55
C PHE A 377 1.21 -7.61 -30.08
N LYS A 378 0.10 -8.05 -30.69
CA LYS A 378 -0.17 -7.91 -32.13
C LYS A 378 -0.22 -6.44 -32.57
N SER A 379 -0.62 -5.52 -31.69
CA SER A 379 -0.61 -4.08 -31.94
C SER A 379 0.78 -3.43 -31.78
N GLY A 380 1.83 -4.20 -31.48
CA GLY A 380 3.21 -3.74 -31.37
C GLY A 380 3.72 -3.49 -29.95
N LYS A 381 2.93 -3.69 -28.90
CA LYS A 381 3.43 -3.66 -27.51
C LYS A 381 4.17 -4.96 -27.20
N CYS A 382 5.46 -5.00 -27.52
CA CYS A 382 6.28 -6.20 -27.43
C CYS A 382 7.01 -6.36 -26.08
N SER A 383 6.62 -5.61 -25.06
CA SER A 383 7.31 -5.53 -23.77
C SER A 383 6.35 -6.03 -22.71
N GLU A 384 6.74 -7.07 -21.97
CA GLU A 384 5.82 -7.76 -21.05
C GLU A 384 5.19 -6.81 -20.01
N ARG A 385 5.97 -5.85 -19.51
CA ARG A 385 5.48 -4.86 -18.55
C ARG A 385 4.32 -4.01 -19.09
N ASP A 386 4.29 -3.79 -20.40
CA ASP A 386 3.29 -2.94 -21.06
C ASP A 386 2.01 -3.72 -21.41
N LEU A 387 2.01 -5.02 -21.14
CA LEU A 387 0.85 -5.91 -21.23
C LEU A 387 0.18 -6.05 -19.85
N PRO A 388 -1.12 -6.39 -19.78
CA PRO A 388 -1.73 -6.79 -18.53
C PRO A 388 -1.06 -8.05 -17.97
N PRO A 389 -1.14 -8.31 -16.66
CA PRO A 389 -0.71 -9.60 -16.11
C PRO A 389 -1.41 -10.75 -16.83
N ASN A 390 -0.75 -11.91 -16.93
CA ASN A 390 -1.43 -13.12 -17.40
C ASN A 390 -2.47 -13.57 -16.36
N LYS A 391 -3.39 -14.46 -16.78
CA LYS A 391 -4.48 -14.93 -15.93
C LYS A 391 -4.00 -15.53 -14.59
N ASP A 392 -2.92 -16.31 -14.61
CA ASP A 392 -2.36 -16.96 -13.41
C ASP A 392 -1.79 -15.96 -12.40
N SER A 393 -0.98 -14.99 -12.84
CA SER A 393 -0.43 -13.97 -11.93
C SER A 393 -1.49 -12.95 -11.48
N LEU A 394 -2.49 -12.68 -12.33
CA LEU A 394 -3.64 -11.86 -11.96
C LEU A 394 -4.48 -12.54 -10.88
N TYR A 395 -4.69 -13.85 -10.97
CA TYR A 395 -5.40 -14.61 -9.93
C TYR A 395 -4.71 -14.45 -8.57
N LYS A 396 -3.38 -14.62 -8.51
CA LYS A 396 -2.61 -14.38 -7.27
C LYS A 396 -2.74 -12.93 -6.78
N HIS A 397 -2.77 -11.96 -7.70
CA HIS A 397 -2.97 -10.54 -7.37
C HIS A 397 -4.35 -10.24 -6.78
N ILE A 398 -5.41 -10.81 -7.37
CA ILE A 398 -6.79 -10.68 -6.88
C ILE A 398 -6.90 -11.24 -5.46
N HIS A 399 -6.29 -12.39 -5.17
CA HIS A 399 -6.27 -12.97 -3.82
C HIS A 399 -5.58 -12.07 -2.79
N ARG A 400 -4.42 -11.48 -3.13
CA ARG A 400 -3.76 -10.51 -2.25
C ARG A 400 -4.61 -9.26 -2.02
N ALA A 401 -5.24 -8.76 -3.08
CA ALA A 401 -6.12 -7.60 -3.02
C ALA A 401 -7.35 -7.88 -2.14
N SER A 402 -7.96 -9.06 -2.28
CA SER A 402 -9.10 -9.50 -1.47
C SER A 402 -8.71 -9.61 0.00
N TYR A 403 -7.55 -10.21 0.31
CA TYR A 403 -7.07 -10.32 1.68
C TYR A 403 -6.84 -8.94 2.32
N GLN A 404 -6.16 -8.02 1.62
CA GLN A 404 -5.93 -6.68 2.16
C GLN A 404 -7.23 -5.88 2.32
N ALA A 405 -8.14 -5.96 1.35
CA ALA A 405 -9.45 -5.34 1.45
C ALA A 405 -10.27 -5.94 2.61
N ALA A 406 -10.17 -7.24 2.84
CA ALA A 406 -10.82 -7.93 3.94
C ALA A 406 -10.30 -7.49 5.32
N VAL A 407 -9.00 -7.23 5.46
CA VAL A 407 -8.42 -6.61 6.67
C VAL A 407 -9.01 -5.22 6.89
N HIS A 408 -9.01 -4.39 5.84
CA HIS A 408 -9.57 -3.04 5.88
C HIS A 408 -11.07 -2.99 6.20
N ARG A 409 -11.87 -3.91 5.65
CA ARG A 409 -13.32 -3.99 5.89
C ARG A 409 -13.67 -4.37 7.33
N ARG A 410 -12.72 -4.91 8.09
CA ARG A 410 -12.87 -5.29 9.51
C ARG A 410 -12.32 -4.21 10.47
N SER A 411 -12.14 -2.97 10.00
CA SER A 411 -11.59 -1.89 10.82
C SER A 411 -12.47 -1.47 12.01
N LEU A 412 -13.74 -1.91 12.09
CA LEU A 412 -14.60 -1.70 13.26
C LEU A 412 -14.62 -2.88 14.25
N GLU A 413 -13.92 -3.98 13.94
CA GLU A 413 -13.77 -5.11 14.84
C GLU A 413 -12.50 -4.92 15.66
N CYS A 414 -12.55 -4.99 17.00
CA CYS A 414 -11.35 -4.82 17.82
C CYS A 414 -10.39 -6.02 17.68
N ARG A 415 -10.96 -7.24 17.55
CA ARG A 415 -10.20 -8.48 17.46
C ARG A 415 -10.67 -9.34 16.27
N PRO A 416 -10.45 -8.88 15.03
CA PRO A 416 -10.86 -9.63 13.87
C PRO A 416 -10.06 -10.93 13.73
N ASP A 417 -10.72 -11.98 13.28
CA ASP A 417 -10.05 -13.24 12.94
C ASP A 417 -9.47 -13.14 11.53
N PHE A 418 -8.14 -13.11 11.46
CA PHE A 418 -7.40 -13.05 10.20
C PHE A 418 -6.80 -14.42 9.89
N PRO A 419 -7.23 -15.09 8.79
CA PRO A 419 -6.60 -16.33 8.38
C PRO A 419 -5.13 -16.06 8.03
N PRO A 420 -4.22 -17.04 8.14
CA PRO A 420 -2.85 -16.85 7.67
C PRO A 420 -2.82 -16.41 6.19
N PRO A 421 -1.96 -15.47 5.79
CA PRO A 421 -1.89 -14.97 4.41
C PRO A 421 -1.35 -16.00 3.40
N VAL A 422 -0.86 -17.15 3.88
CA VAL A 422 -0.45 -18.28 3.02
C VAL A 422 -1.65 -18.72 2.19
N ASN A 423 -1.45 -18.95 0.90
CA ASN A 423 -2.49 -19.26 -0.10
C ASN A 423 -3.42 -18.09 -0.48
N HIS A 424 -3.33 -16.95 0.19
CA HIS A 424 -3.97 -15.70 -0.25
C HIS A 424 -3.03 -14.83 -1.10
N GLY A 425 -2.17 -15.48 -1.88
CA GLY A 425 -1.16 -14.85 -2.73
C GLY A 425 0.17 -14.51 -2.05
N TRP A 426 0.40 -15.05 -0.85
CA TRP A 426 1.72 -15.17 -0.20
C TRP A 426 2.08 -16.63 0.07
N LYS A 427 3.37 -16.88 0.30
CA LYS A 427 3.96 -18.15 0.73
C LYS A 427 4.95 -17.92 1.87
N MET A 428 5.21 -18.97 2.65
CA MET A 428 6.21 -18.95 3.72
C MET A 428 7.56 -19.43 3.20
N VAL A 429 8.60 -18.60 3.26
CA VAL A 429 9.97 -18.95 2.86
C VAL A 429 10.91 -18.48 3.95
N GLY A 430 11.70 -19.39 4.53
CA GLY A 430 12.70 -19.02 5.55
C GLY A 430 12.14 -18.31 6.79
N GLY A 431 10.88 -18.55 7.15
CA GLY A 431 10.22 -17.90 8.29
C GLY A 431 9.71 -16.48 8.02
N VAL A 432 9.66 -16.04 6.76
CA VAL A 432 9.06 -14.77 6.34
C VAL A 432 8.01 -14.99 5.25
N TYR A 433 7.03 -14.09 5.18
CA TYR A 433 6.07 -14.06 4.07
C TYR A 433 6.71 -13.45 2.83
N GLU A 434 6.70 -14.19 1.73
CA GLU A 434 7.06 -13.72 0.41
C GLU A 434 5.83 -13.73 -0.50
N VAL A 435 5.84 -12.86 -1.52
CA VAL A 435 4.76 -12.83 -2.51
C VAL A 435 4.79 -14.12 -3.33
N ASP A 436 3.64 -14.76 -3.46
CA ASP A 436 3.43 -15.87 -4.37
C ASP A 436 2.93 -15.32 -5.70
N TRP A 437 3.85 -15.15 -6.66
CA TRP A 437 3.60 -14.39 -7.89
C TRP A 437 2.76 -15.13 -8.93
N MET A 438 2.97 -16.43 -9.08
CA MET A 438 2.41 -17.25 -10.16
C MET A 438 2.55 -18.73 -9.80
N THR A 439 1.64 -19.58 -10.29
CA THR A 439 1.73 -21.04 -10.17
C THR A 439 2.38 -21.69 -11.38
N LEU A 440 2.23 -21.07 -12.55
CA LEU A 440 2.86 -21.54 -13.77
C LEU A 440 4.36 -21.24 -13.76
N PRO A 441 5.20 -22.12 -14.36
CA PRO A 441 6.58 -21.76 -14.62
C PRO A 441 6.64 -20.59 -15.62
N PRO A 442 7.79 -19.89 -15.71
CA PRO A 442 8.06 -19.02 -16.84
C PRO A 442 7.86 -19.74 -18.17
N ALA A 443 7.62 -18.98 -19.24
CA ALA A 443 7.46 -19.52 -20.59
C ALA A 443 8.58 -20.54 -20.90
N PRO A 444 8.27 -21.68 -21.55
CA PRO A 444 9.24 -22.72 -21.85
C PRO A 444 10.52 -22.19 -22.49
N GLU A 445 11.66 -22.78 -22.17
CA GLU A 445 12.98 -22.31 -22.62
C GLU A 445 13.08 -22.25 -24.14
N ALA A 446 12.46 -23.20 -24.86
CA ALA A 446 12.36 -23.19 -26.32
C ALA A 446 11.66 -21.95 -26.91
N ILE A 447 10.84 -21.27 -26.12
CA ILE A 447 10.15 -20.02 -26.48
C ILE A 447 10.96 -18.80 -26.01
N LEU A 448 11.64 -18.88 -24.86
CA LEU A 448 12.55 -17.84 -24.38
C LEU A 448 13.81 -17.70 -25.25
N GLU A 449 14.24 -18.76 -25.94
CA GLU A 449 15.33 -18.71 -26.94
C GLU A 449 15.05 -17.76 -28.12
N LEU A 450 13.79 -17.35 -28.31
CA LEU A 450 13.36 -16.39 -29.33
C LEU A 450 13.50 -14.93 -28.86
N VAL A 451 13.69 -14.72 -27.56
CA VAL A 451 14.01 -13.42 -26.98
C VAL A 451 15.45 -13.07 -27.35
N HIS A 452 15.65 -11.89 -27.91
CA HIS A 452 16.97 -11.43 -28.30
C HIS A 452 17.17 -9.95 -27.99
N CYS A 453 18.42 -9.54 -27.82
CA CYS A 453 18.77 -8.14 -27.69
C CYS A 453 19.10 -7.52 -29.05
N SER A 454 18.80 -6.23 -29.19
CA SER A 454 19.17 -5.40 -30.33
C SER A 454 20.59 -4.81 -30.20
N CYS A 455 21.43 -5.37 -29.32
CA CYS A 455 22.78 -4.88 -29.10
C CYS A 455 23.68 -5.19 -30.31
N LYS A 456 24.24 -4.14 -30.92
CA LYS A 456 25.18 -4.26 -32.06
C LYS A 456 26.65 -4.37 -31.65
N LYS A 457 26.93 -4.73 -30.40
CA LYS A 457 28.30 -4.77 -29.85
C LYS A 457 28.83 -6.20 -29.74
N THR A 458 30.15 -6.35 -29.74
CA THR A 458 30.82 -7.65 -29.54
C THR A 458 30.47 -8.27 -28.18
N HIS A 459 30.44 -7.48 -27.10
CA HIS A 459 30.06 -7.95 -25.76
C HIS A 459 28.90 -7.14 -25.16
N CYS A 460 27.97 -7.84 -24.52
CA CYS A 460 26.83 -7.27 -23.80
C CYS A 460 27.22 -6.98 -22.35
N VAL A 461 26.93 -5.76 -21.90
CA VAL A 461 27.26 -5.30 -20.54
C VAL A 461 25.99 -5.22 -19.68
N LYS A 462 26.08 -5.67 -18.43
CA LYS A 462 24.99 -5.60 -17.43
C LYS A 462 24.56 -4.13 -17.27
N GLY A 463 23.24 -3.89 -17.32
CA GLY A 463 22.63 -2.55 -17.28
C GLY A 463 22.47 -1.83 -18.63
N ARG A 464 23.06 -2.35 -19.74
CA ARG A 464 22.88 -1.78 -21.10
C ARG A 464 22.31 -2.77 -22.12
N CYS A 465 22.49 -4.06 -21.92
CA CYS A 465 21.86 -5.10 -22.72
C CYS A 465 20.58 -5.59 -22.03
N THR A 466 19.48 -5.70 -22.77
CA THR A 466 18.20 -6.21 -22.26
C THR A 466 18.32 -7.64 -21.75
N CYS A 467 18.96 -8.56 -22.48
CA CYS A 467 19.19 -9.93 -21.99
C CYS A 467 19.95 -9.94 -20.65
N LYS A 468 21.08 -9.23 -20.55
CA LYS A 468 21.89 -9.18 -19.32
C LYS A 468 21.26 -8.40 -18.17
N LEU A 469 20.31 -7.52 -18.46
CA LEU A 469 19.56 -6.77 -17.45
C LEU A 469 18.51 -7.66 -16.76
N HIS A 470 17.95 -8.62 -17.48
CA HIS A 470 16.94 -9.57 -16.98
C HIS A 470 17.54 -10.94 -16.64
N ASP A 471 18.87 -11.00 -16.45
CA ASP A 471 19.65 -12.22 -16.16
C ASP A 471 19.36 -13.39 -17.13
N LEU A 472 19.08 -13.08 -18.40
CA LEU A 472 18.92 -14.05 -19.49
C LEU A 472 20.22 -14.23 -20.30
N PRO A 473 20.52 -15.45 -20.77
CA PRO A 473 21.60 -15.69 -21.74
C PRO A 473 21.30 -14.99 -23.08
N CYS A 474 22.35 -14.62 -23.82
CA CYS A 474 22.18 -14.06 -25.16
C CYS A 474 22.00 -15.20 -26.17
N THR A 475 20.93 -15.18 -26.93
CA THR A 475 20.58 -16.24 -27.89
C THR A 475 21.26 -16.03 -29.24
N ASN A 476 21.20 -17.04 -30.12
CA ASN A 476 21.74 -16.94 -31.48
C ASN A 476 21.01 -15.90 -32.35
N LEU A 477 19.83 -15.45 -31.93
CA LEU A 477 19.08 -14.38 -32.57
C LEU A 477 19.57 -12.98 -32.17
N CYS A 478 20.43 -12.86 -31.14
CA CYS A 478 21.01 -11.58 -30.73
C CYS A 478 22.02 -11.07 -31.76
N GLN A 479 22.00 -9.76 -32.05
CA GLN A 479 22.97 -9.11 -32.94
C GLN A 479 24.38 -8.97 -32.34
N CYS A 480 24.59 -9.41 -31.09
CA CYS A 480 25.88 -9.35 -30.41
C CYS A 480 26.76 -10.57 -30.73
N SER A 481 28.05 -10.34 -30.95
CA SER A 481 28.94 -11.33 -31.58
C SER A 481 29.70 -12.27 -30.63
N SER A 482 29.89 -11.91 -29.37
CA SER A 482 30.87 -12.56 -28.47
C SER A 482 30.45 -12.57 -26.99
N CYS A 483 29.17 -12.82 -26.69
CA CYS A 483 28.73 -12.94 -25.29
C CYS A 483 28.96 -14.37 -24.78
N GLU A 484 29.57 -14.51 -23.61
CA GLU A 484 29.97 -15.78 -22.95
C GLU A 484 28.82 -16.75 -22.59
N THR A 485 27.60 -16.47 -23.03
CA THR A 485 26.38 -17.22 -22.69
C THR A 485 25.50 -17.38 -23.94
N ARG A 486 26.12 -17.75 -25.06
CA ARG A 486 25.36 -18.36 -26.17
C ARG A 486 25.05 -19.78 -25.74
N SER A 487 23.78 -20.13 -25.57
CA SER A 487 23.40 -21.53 -25.42
C SER A 487 23.91 -22.26 -26.66
N SER A 488 24.91 -23.11 -26.45
CA SER A 488 25.36 -24.03 -27.49
C SER A 488 24.21 -25.02 -27.69
N GLY A 489 23.31 -24.71 -28.62
CA GLY A 489 22.35 -25.69 -29.12
C GLY A 489 23.11 -26.95 -29.50
N ARG A 490 22.71 -28.08 -28.93
CA ARG A 490 23.13 -29.38 -29.43
C ARG A 490 22.40 -29.57 -30.76
N ASP A 491 23.18 -29.81 -31.81
CA ASP A 491 22.71 -30.22 -33.13
C ASP A 491 21.82 -31.47 -33.08
#